data_AF-A0A7S3CGF4-F1
#
_entry.id   AF-A0A7S3CGF4-F1
#
_cell.length_a   1.000
_cell.length_b   1.000
_cell.length_c   1.000
_cell.angle_alpha   90.00
_cell.angle_beta   90.00
_cell.angle_gamma   90.00
#
_symmetry.space_group_name_H-M   'P 1'
#
loop_
_entity.id
_entity.type
_entity.pdbx_description
1 polymer ?
#
loop_
_entity_poly.entity_id
_entity_poly.type
_entity_poly.pdbx_seq_one_letter_code
_entity_poly.pdbx_strand_id
1 'polypeptide(L)'
;VLAEVIKVGATTLNIPDTTGWNLPLEFGGLITKLRENVEGIDDVVISTHCQNDLGLSTANSLAGAQNGARQLECTINGIGERAGNASLEEIVMAIMLRGQQEMGGLRTGIVPEHIYMASKMVSEYSGMMVQPHKAIVGNNAFAHESGIHQDGMLKSKETYEIMSPETIGLNRTIDAGIVLGKHSGRHAVKTRLSEMGYEVGSDDLDEIFKRFKAVADKKKGIKDEDLEALVSDQLFQNTQVWELLEAQVVCGTMEMPTATVKMRGPDGMEHIESIVGKGPVDACYKAVDKIVKSPVNLLDYSVNAVTEGIDALAVT
;
A
#
# COMPACT_ATOMS: atom_id res chain seq x y z
N VAL A 1 -26.14 19.19 -31.66
CA VAL A 1 -26.55 18.48 -30.43
C VAL A 1 -26.18 19.29 -29.20
N LEU A 2 -24.89 19.52 -28.91
CA LEU A 2 -24.47 20.24 -27.69
C LEU A 2 -25.09 21.65 -27.56
N ALA A 3 -25.03 22.48 -28.61
CA ALA A 3 -25.67 23.80 -28.59
C ALA A 3 -27.19 23.74 -28.33
N GLU A 4 -27.88 22.71 -28.82
CA GLU A 4 -29.32 22.56 -28.62
C GLU A 4 -29.67 22.14 -27.19
N VAL A 5 -28.85 21.29 -26.54
CA VAL A 5 -29.07 20.93 -25.14
C VAL A 5 -28.77 22.10 -24.20
N ILE A 6 -27.81 22.97 -24.55
CA ILE A 6 -27.56 24.23 -23.83
C ILE A 6 -28.79 25.14 -23.91
N LYS A 7 -29.38 25.32 -25.10
CA LYS A 7 -30.57 26.18 -25.29
C LYS A 7 -31.77 25.76 -24.43
N VAL A 8 -31.92 24.46 -24.16
CA VAL A 8 -33.01 23.94 -23.30
C VAL A 8 -32.62 23.83 -21.82
N GLY A 9 -31.44 24.34 -21.43
CA GLY A 9 -31.05 24.55 -20.04
C GLY A 9 -30.00 23.61 -19.46
N ALA A 10 -29.27 22.86 -20.28
CA ALA A 10 -28.14 22.07 -19.78
C ALA A 10 -27.03 23.01 -19.26
N THR A 11 -26.63 22.84 -18.00
CA THR A 11 -25.57 23.66 -17.36
C THR A 11 -24.21 22.99 -17.33
N THR A 12 -24.17 21.67 -17.59
CA THR A 12 -22.94 20.87 -17.60
C THR A 12 -22.99 19.89 -18.78
N LEU A 13 -21.92 19.84 -19.56
CA LEU A 13 -21.76 18.92 -20.69
C LEU A 13 -20.66 17.91 -20.38
N ASN A 14 -21.03 16.65 -20.16
CA ASN A 14 -20.07 15.58 -19.94
C ASN A 14 -19.55 15.03 -21.27
N ILE A 15 -18.24 15.09 -21.47
CA ILE A 15 -17.52 14.61 -22.65
C ILE A 15 -16.69 13.39 -22.25
N PRO A 16 -17.20 12.16 -22.49
CA PRO A 16 -16.51 10.96 -22.06
C PRO A 16 -15.48 10.45 -23.09
N ASP A 17 -14.36 9.90 -22.60
CA ASP A 17 -13.52 8.94 -23.30
C ASP A 17 -13.94 7.52 -22.89
N THR A 18 -15.12 7.10 -23.35
CA THR A 18 -15.83 5.90 -22.85
C THR A 18 -15.05 4.60 -23.02
N THR A 19 -14.22 4.51 -24.06
CA THR A 19 -13.41 3.30 -24.33
C THR A 19 -11.96 3.47 -23.91
N GLY A 20 -11.57 4.62 -23.33
CA GLY A 20 -10.25 4.83 -22.75
C GLY A 20 -9.07 4.71 -23.73
N TRP A 21 -9.30 5.04 -25.01
CA TRP A 21 -8.34 4.81 -26.09
C TRP A 21 -7.77 6.09 -26.72
N ASN A 22 -8.31 7.26 -26.37
CA ASN A 22 -7.81 8.51 -26.90
C ASN A 22 -6.42 8.83 -26.33
N LEU A 23 -5.57 9.48 -27.12
CA LEU A 23 -4.33 10.06 -26.62
C LEU A 23 -4.58 11.45 -25.98
N PRO A 24 -3.76 11.89 -25.01
CA PRO A 24 -3.98 13.18 -24.34
C PRO A 24 -4.06 14.38 -25.28
N LEU A 25 -3.26 14.41 -26.35
CA LEU A 25 -3.30 15.48 -27.35
C LEU A 25 -4.60 15.46 -28.16
N GLU A 26 -5.13 14.28 -28.47
CA GLU A 26 -6.38 14.12 -29.20
C GLU A 26 -7.56 14.56 -28.34
N PHE A 27 -7.57 14.11 -27.08
CA PHE A 27 -8.65 14.43 -26.14
C PHE A 27 -8.63 15.90 -25.74
N GLY A 28 -7.47 16.48 -25.44
CA GLY A 28 -7.33 17.91 -25.20
C GLY A 28 -7.75 18.75 -26.42
N GLY A 29 -7.34 18.34 -27.62
CA GLY A 29 -7.76 18.97 -28.87
C GLY A 29 -9.27 18.87 -29.14
N LEU A 30 -9.92 17.79 -28.73
CA LEU A 30 -11.38 17.67 -28.76
C LEU A 30 -12.03 18.75 -27.89
N ILE A 31 -11.56 18.93 -26.65
CA ILE A 31 -12.11 19.96 -25.75
C ILE A 31 -11.92 21.37 -26.33
N THR A 32 -10.75 21.68 -26.91
CA THR A 32 -10.52 22.95 -27.61
C THR A 32 -11.50 23.16 -28.75
N LYS A 33 -11.67 22.15 -29.62
CA LYS A 33 -12.62 22.21 -30.73
C LYS A 33 -14.05 22.45 -30.25
N LEU A 34 -14.46 21.82 -29.15
CA LEU A 34 -15.79 22.04 -28.57
C LEU A 34 -15.96 23.49 -28.10
N ARG A 35 -14.96 24.05 -27.42
CA ARG A 35 -14.99 25.45 -26.98
C ARG A 35 -15.03 26.45 -28.14
N GLU A 36 -14.35 26.14 -29.24
CA GLU A 36 -14.31 27.03 -30.40
C GLU A 36 -15.58 26.98 -31.26
N ASN A 37 -16.27 25.83 -31.29
CA ASN A 37 -17.31 25.57 -32.31
C ASN A 37 -18.73 25.39 -31.75
N VAL A 38 -18.91 25.26 -30.43
CA VAL A 38 -20.24 25.08 -29.83
C VAL A 38 -20.79 26.41 -29.32
N GLU A 39 -21.89 26.86 -29.89
CA GLU A 39 -22.61 28.06 -29.43
C GLU A 39 -23.11 27.89 -27.98
N GLY A 40 -22.89 28.91 -27.15
CA GLY A 40 -23.28 28.91 -25.72
C GLY A 40 -22.36 28.09 -24.80
N ILE A 41 -21.26 27.54 -25.32
CA ILE A 41 -20.36 26.67 -24.54
C ILE A 41 -19.68 27.38 -23.36
N ASP A 42 -19.43 28.69 -23.47
CA ASP A 42 -18.80 29.47 -22.39
C ASP A 42 -19.75 29.74 -21.21
N ASP A 43 -21.06 29.53 -21.38
CA ASP A 43 -22.08 29.68 -20.32
C ASP A 43 -22.29 28.38 -19.51
N VAL A 44 -21.60 27.29 -19.86
CA VAL A 44 -21.78 25.97 -19.26
C VAL A 44 -20.45 25.35 -18.83
N VAL A 45 -20.52 24.38 -17.91
CA VAL A 45 -19.34 23.64 -17.47
C VAL A 45 -19.08 22.47 -18.41
N ILE A 46 -17.88 22.41 -19.00
CA ILE A 46 -17.42 21.18 -19.64
C ILE A 46 -16.90 20.23 -18.56
N SER A 47 -17.52 19.06 -18.48
CA SER A 47 -17.09 17.92 -17.67
C SER A 47 -16.37 16.89 -18.56
N THR A 48 -15.35 16.22 -18.05
CA THR A 48 -14.71 15.08 -18.72
C THR A 48 -14.82 13.82 -17.89
N HIS A 49 -14.96 12.68 -18.57
CA HIS A 49 -15.07 11.36 -17.94
C HIS A 49 -14.20 10.37 -18.72
N CYS A 50 -12.99 10.08 -18.22
CA CYS A 50 -12.01 9.29 -18.95
C CYS A 50 -11.86 7.88 -18.38
N GLN A 51 -12.05 6.87 -19.21
CA GLN A 51 -11.78 5.46 -18.88
C GLN A 51 -10.30 5.12 -19.14
N ASN A 52 -9.82 4.04 -18.56
CA ASN A 52 -8.38 3.76 -18.43
C ASN A 52 -7.87 2.58 -19.27
N ASP A 53 -8.57 2.19 -20.34
CA ASP A 53 -8.25 1.00 -21.13
C ASP A 53 -6.81 1.00 -21.72
N LEU A 54 -6.23 2.17 -22.02
CA LEU A 54 -4.81 2.32 -22.40
C LEU A 54 -3.89 2.85 -21.28
N GLY A 55 -4.38 2.99 -20.05
CA GLY A 55 -3.60 3.54 -18.93
C GLY A 55 -3.41 5.06 -18.98
N LEU A 56 -4.22 5.78 -19.78
CA LEU A 56 -4.07 7.21 -20.04
C LEU A 56 -5.18 8.09 -19.43
N SER A 57 -6.08 7.51 -18.64
CA SER A 57 -7.26 8.23 -18.12
C SER A 57 -6.91 9.52 -17.36
N THR A 58 -5.98 9.45 -16.40
CA THR A 58 -5.49 10.61 -15.64
C THR A 58 -4.91 11.68 -16.58
N ALA A 59 -4.09 11.27 -17.55
CA ALA A 59 -3.48 12.20 -18.51
C ALA A 59 -4.53 12.86 -19.41
N ASN A 60 -5.55 12.11 -19.86
CA ASN A 60 -6.65 12.62 -20.67
C ASN A 60 -7.51 13.61 -19.87
N SER A 61 -7.83 13.30 -18.60
CA SER A 61 -8.56 14.24 -17.72
C SER A 61 -7.80 15.55 -17.51
N LEU A 62 -6.49 15.48 -17.23
CA LEU A 62 -5.65 16.67 -17.08
C LEU A 62 -5.55 17.48 -18.39
N ALA A 63 -5.39 16.80 -19.53
CA ALA A 63 -5.41 17.45 -20.85
C ALA A 63 -6.74 18.17 -21.11
N GLY A 64 -7.87 17.56 -20.74
CA GLY A 64 -9.17 18.22 -20.79
C GLY A 64 -9.22 19.49 -19.94
N ALA A 65 -8.71 19.43 -18.70
CA ALA A 65 -8.67 20.57 -17.79
C ALA A 65 -7.84 21.73 -18.35
N GLN A 66 -6.65 21.43 -18.88
CA GLN A 66 -5.75 22.41 -19.51
C GLN A 66 -6.39 23.09 -20.73
N ASN A 67 -7.29 22.41 -21.44
CA ASN A 67 -7.98 22.93 -22.63
C ASN A 67 -9.37 23.52 -22.33
N GLY A 68 -9.74 23.65 -21.05
CA GLY A 68 -10.92 24.42 -20.63
C GLY A 68 -12.02 23.62 -19.95
N ALA A 69 -11.88 22.31 -19.76
CA ALA A 69 -12.78 21.57 -18.87
C ALA A 69 -12.63 22.06 -17.43
N ARG A 70 -13.75 22.12 -16.69
CA ARG A 70 -13.79 22.63 -15.30
C ARG A 70 -14.41 21.66 -14.31
N GLN A 71 -14.87 20.50 -14.79
CA GLN A 71 -15.27 19.36 -13.98
C GLN A 71 -14.56 18.11 -14.52
N LEU A 72 -13.96 17.30 -13.64
CA LEU A 72 -13.30 16.06 -13.99
C LEU A 72 -13.95 14.93 -13.18
N GLU A 73 -14.63 14.02 -13.87
CA GLU A 73 -15.22 12.84 -13.25
C GLU A 73 -14.13 11.79 -13.07
N CYS A 74 -13.94 11.37 -11.82
CA CYS A 74 -12.87 10.47 -11.39
C CYS A 74 -13.34 9.61 -10.22
N THR A 75 -12.56 8.60 -9.86
CA THR A 75 -12.83 7.72 -8.74
C THR A 75 -11.60 7.55 -7.86
N ILE A 76 -11.82 7.33 -6.57
CA ILE A 76 -10.76 6.95 -5.64
C ILE A 76 -10.22 5.58 -6.07
N ASN A 77 -8.91 5.43 -6.05
CA ASN A 77 -8.19 4.24 -6.48
C ASN A 77 -8.30 3.94 -7.99
N GLY A 78 -8.99 4.79 -8.77
CA GLY A 78 -9.26 4.55 -10.19
C GLY A 78 -10.24 3.41 -10.45
N ILE A 79 -11.08 3.03 -9.47
CA ILE A 79 -12.07 1.96 -9.67
C ILE A 79 -13.10 2.32 -10.75
N GLY A 80 -13.61 1.33 -11.47
CA GLY A 80 -14.56 1.56 -12.56
C GLY A 80 -14.78 0.32 -13.39
N GLU A 81 -15.42 0.50 -14.55
CA GLU A 81 -15.57 -0.58 -15.53
C GLU A 81 -14.21 -0.96 -16.13
N ARG A 82 -14.00 -2.25 -16.41
CA ARG A 82 -12.81 -2.77 -17.11
C ARG A 82 -11.49 -2.36 -16.43
N ALA A 83 -10.72 -1.45 -17.04
CA ALA A 83 -9.45 -0.95 -16.55
C ALA A 83 -9.60 0.20 -15.54
N GLY A 84 -10.83 0.67 -15.30
CA GLY A 84 -11.15 1.72 -14.34
C GLY A 84 -11.30 3.11 -14.92
N ASN A 85 -11.62 4.06 -14.06
CA ASN A 85 -11.72 5.48 -14.39
C ASN A 85 -10.42 6.22 -14.08
N ALA A 86 -10.36 7.48 -14.48
CA ALA A 86 -9.33 8.40 -14.01
C ALA A 86 -9.28 8.44 -12.47
N SER A 87 -8.05 8.40 -11.95
CA SER A 87 -7.76 8.29 -10.52
C SER A 87 -7.81 9.65 -9.84
N LEU A 88 -8.68 9.80 -8.84
CA LEU A 88 -8.90 11.08 -8.14
C LEU A 88 -7.61 11.57 -7.49
N GLU A 89 -6.91 10.69 -6.77
CA GLU A 89 -5.67 11.03 -6.07
C GLU A 89 -4.57 11.49 -7.04
N GLU A 90 -4.48 10.90 -8.22
CA GLU A 90 -3.48 11.28 -9.23
C GLU A 90 -3.80 12.65 -9.84
N ILE A 91 -5.07 12.90 -10.19
CA ILE A 91 -5.52 14.19 -10.73
C ILE A 91 -5.29 15.30 -9.70
N VAL A 92 -5.73 15.08 -8.46
CA VAL A 92 -5.64 16.08 -7.39
C VAL A 92 -4.20 16.43 -7.09
N MET A 93 -3.33 15.43 -6.92
CA MET A 93 -1.92 15.68 -6.62
C MET A 93 -1.19 16.32 -7.82
N ALA A 94 -1.52 15.95 -9.05
CA ALA A 94 -0.95 16.60 -10.23
C ALA A 94 -1.31 18.08 -10.31
N ILE A 95 -2.59 18.44 -10.09
CA ILE A 95 -3.04 19.83 -10.08
C ILE A 95 -2.46 20.60 -8.88
N MET A 96 -2.41 19.98 -7.70
CA MET A 96 -1.84 20.64 -6.52
C MET A 96 -0.35 20.97 -6.70
N LEU A 97 0.43 20.03 -7.22
CA LEU A 97 1.88 20.18 -7.34
C LEU A 97 2.30 21.01 -8.57
N ARG A 98 1.54 20.94 -9.67
CA ARG A 98 1.95 21.53 -10.96
C ARG A 98 0.95 22.52 -11.55
N GLY A 99 -0.27 22.59 -11.00
CA GLY A 99 -1.38 23.36 -11.58
C GLY A 99 -1.10 24.86 -11.71
N GLN A 100 -0.44 25.45 -10.71
CA GLN A 100 -0.12 26.87 -10.71
C GLN A 100 0.87 27.27 -11.81
N GLN A 101 1.91 26.48 -12.03
CA GLN A 101 3.02 26.83 -12.93
C GLN A 101 2.85 26.25 -14.35
N GLU A 102 2.34 25.02 -14.46
CA GLU A 102 2.34 24.26 -15.72
C GLU A 102 0.97 24.13 -16.37
N MET A 103 -0.10 24.42 -15.61
CA MET A 103 -1.47 24.22 -16.08
C MET A 103 -2.28 25.52 -16.02
N GLY A 104 -1.61 26.68 -16.11
CA GLY A 104 -2.30 27.97 -16.22
C GLY A 104 -3.09 28.36 -14.98
N GLY A 105 -2.63 27.99 -13.78
CA GLY A 105 -3.29 28.36 -12.54
C GLY A 105 -4.42 27.43 -12.09
N LEU A 106 -4.48 26.19 -12.62
CA LEU A 106 -5.46 25.22 -12.15
C LEU A 106 -5.26 24.90 -10.67
N ARG A 107 -6.39 24.76 -9.96
CA ARG A 107 -6.46 24.42 -8.54
C ARG A 107 -7.69 23.56 -8.28
N THR A 108 -7.66 22.76 -7.22
CA THR A 108 -8.84 22.02 -6.72
C THR A 108 -9.19 22.49 -5.32
N GLY A 109 -10.42 22.20 -4.88
CA GLY A 109 -10.86 22.39 -3.50
C GLY A 109 -10.75 21.13 -2.64
N ILE A 110 -10.09 20.08 -3.15
CA ILE A 110 -9.93 18.81 -2.43
C ILE A 110 -8.86 18.99 -1.35
N VAL A 111 -9.13 18.44 -0.17
CA VAL A 111 -8.20 18.41 0.97
C VAL A 111 -7.35 17.13 0.85
N PRO A 112 -6.08 17.23 0.42
CA PRO A 112 -5.28 16.05 0.07
C PRO A 112 -5.00 15.15 1.28
N GLU A 113 -5.00 15.68 2.50
CA GLU A 113 -4.79 14.95 3.75
C GLU A 113 -5.84 13.86 4.02
N HIS A 114 -6.95 13.84 3.26
CA HIS A 114 -7.97 12.79 3.34
C HIS A 114 -7.83 11.69 2.29
N ILE A 115 -6.91 11.84 1.33
CA ILE A 115 -6.75 10.92 0.20
C ILE A 115 -6.41 9.50 0.67
N TYR A 116 -5.41 9.35 1.54
CA TYR A 116 -4.97 8.01 1.96
C TYR A 116 -6.07 7.25 2.72
N MET A 117 -6.77 7.93 3.63
CA MET A 117 -7.89 7.33 4.37
C MET A 117 -9.07 6.99 3.44
N ALA A 118 -9.36 7.83 2.45
CA ALA A 118 -10.38 7.55 1.46
C ALA A 118 -10.03 6.32 0.60
N SER A 119 -8.77 6.22 0.17
CA SER A 119 -8.22 5.05 -0.54
C SER A 119 -8.40 3.76 0.26
N LYS A 120 -8.06 3.80 1.55
CA LYS A 120 -8.20 2.66 2.48
C LYS A 120 -9.67 2.26 2.64
N MET A 121 -10.57 3.22 2.90
CA MET A 121 -12.01 2.93 3.01
C MET A 121 -12.55 2.27 1.74
N VAL A 122 -12.19 2.77 0.55
CA VAL A 122 -12.64 2.17 -0.70
C VAL A 122 -12.11 0.76 -0.87
N SER A 123 -10.84 0.51 -0.54
CA SER A 123 -10.26 -0.83 -0.57
C SER A 123 -10.99 -1.79 0.37
N GLU A 124 -11.32 -1.36 1.58
CA GLU A 124 -12.01 -2.17 2.60
C GLU A 124 -13.46 -2.49 2.19
N TYR A 125 -14.23 -1.50 1.72
CA TYR A 125 -15.63 -1.70 1.37
C TYR A 125 -15.86 -2.40 0.04
N SER A 126 -14.96 -2.22 -0.93
CA SER A 126 -15.07 -2.86 -2.25
C SER A 126 -14.42 -4.25 -2.30
N GLY A 127 -13.49 -4.55 -1.38
CA GLY A 127 -12.63 -5.73 -1.45
C GLY A 127 -11.56 -5.66 -2.55
N MET A 128 -11.48 -4.55 -3.30
CA MET A 128 -10.48 -4.34 -4.34
C MET A 128 -9.20 -3.80 -3.72
N MET A 129 -8.22 -4.67 -3.53
CA MET A 129 -6.92 -4.31 -2.96
C MET A 129 -6.17 -3.32 -3.85
N VAL A 130 -5.57 -2.30 -3.21
CA VAL A 130 -4.70 -1.33 -3.88
C VAL A 130 -3.39 -1.99 -4.31
N GLN A 131 -3.01 -1.81 -5.59
CA GLN A 131 -1.72 -2.29 -6.09
C GLN A 131 -0.57 -1.62 -5.31
N PRO A 132 0.46 -2.36 -4.84
CA PRO A 132 1.55 -1.78 -4.06
C PRO A 132 2.27 -0.61 -4.74
N HIS A 133 2.39 -0.64 -6.07
CA HIS A 133 3.06 0.42 -6.86
C HIS A 133 2.10 1.46 -7.45
N LYS A 134 0.83 1.48 -7.02
CA LYS A 134 -0.09 2.51 -7.48
C LYS A 134 0.42 3.89 -7.09
N ALA A 135 0.32 4.83 -8.03
CA ALA A 135 0.71 6.20 -7.80
C ALA A 135 -0.03 6.79 -6.59
N ILE A 136 0.66 7.65 -5.84
CA ILE A 136 0.14 8.39 -4.67
C ILE A 136 -0.15 7.50 -3.45
N VAL A 137 -1.02 6.50 -3.57
CA VAL A 137 -1.58 5.74 -2.42
C VAL A 137 -1.04 4.32 -2.27
N GLY A 138 -0.24 3.83 -3.21
CA GLY A 138 0.35 2.49 -3.11
C GLY A 138 1.35 2.39 -1.95
N ASN A 139 1.43 1.22 -1.31
CA ASN A 139 2.34 0.97 -0.18
C ASN A 139 3.82 1.27 -0.50
N ASN A 140 4.21 1.19 -1.78
CA ASN A 140 5.56 1.45 -2.24
C ASN A 140 5.76 2.87 -2.78
N ALA A 141 4.73 3.73 -2.78
CA ALA A 141 4.79 5.06 -3.41
C ALA A 141 5.83 5.99 -2.75
N PHE A 142 6.17 5.76 -1.49
CA PHE A 142 7.15 6.53 -0.72
C PHE A 142 8.25 5.65 -0.12
N ALA A 143 8.42 4.44 -0.63
CA ALA A 143 9.41 3.49 -0.13
C ALA A 143 10.73 3.62 -0.90
N HIS A 144 11.85 3.71 -0.17
CA HIS A 144 13.18 3.79 -0.77
C HIS A 144 14.10 2.64 -0.28
N GLU A 145 14.31 1.64 -1.14
CA GLU A 145 15.12 0.45 -0.81
C GLU A 145 16.60 0.56 -1.22
N SER A 146 16.88 1.29 -2.32
CA SER A 146 18.24 1.41 -2.87
C SER A 146 19.14 2.20 -1.93
N GLY A 147 20.30 1.65 -1.57
CA GLY A 147 21.26 2.33 -0.69
C GLY A 147 21.71 3.72 -1.17
N ILE A 148 21.75 3.97 -2.49
CA ILE A 148 22.05 5.31 -3.04
C ILE A 148 20.88 6.26 -2.82
N HIS A 149 19.64 5.77 -2.98
CA HIS A 149 18.44 6.59 -2.75
C HIS A 149 18.29 6.89 -1.25
N GLN A 150 18.60 5.93 -0.38
CA GLN A 150 18.60 6.11 1.07
C GLN A 150 19.62 7.18 1.51
N ASP A 151 20.85 7.13 1.01
CA ASP A 151 21.87 8.15 1.29
C ASP A 151 21.43 9.55 0.81
N GLY A 152 20.83 9.65 -0.38
CA GLY A 152 20.32 10.93 -0.86
C GLY A 152 19.10 11.43 -0.09
N MET A 153 18.20 10.54 0.34
CA MET A 153 17.06 10.87 1.21
C MET A 153 17.48 11.40 2.57
N LEU A 154 18.54 10.83 3.16
CA LEU A 154 19.13 11.31 4.41
C LEU A 154 19.74 12.72 4.27
N LYS A 155 20.25 13.06 3.08
CA LYS A 155 20.84 14.38 2.79
C LYS A 155 19.79 15.43 2.45
N SER A 156 18.81 15.07 1.61
CA SER A 156 17.66 15.92 1.27
C SER A 156 16.52 15.07 0.73
N LYS A 157 15.39 15.05 1.47
CA LYS A 157 14.17 14.32 1.12
C LYS A 157 13.61 14.74 -0.26
N GLU A 158 13.75 16.02 -0.61
CA GLU A 158 13.28 16.62 -1.88
C GLU A 158 13.97 16.03 -3.12
N THR A 159 15.10 15.32 -2.94
CA THR A 159 15.84 14.71 -4.07
C THR A 159 15.05 13.59 -4.74
N TYR A 160 14.26 12.84 -3.98
CA TYR A 160 13.52 11.68 -4.48
C TYR A 160 12.03 11.69 -4.15
N GLU A 161 11.58 12.57 -3.26
CA GLU A 161 10.16 12.75 -2.94
C GLU A 161 9.61 14.00 -3.63
N ILE A 162 8.63 13.81 -4.53
CA ILE A 162 7.88 14.93 -5.13
C ILE A 162 6.90 15.59 -4.14
N MET A 163 6.61 14.90 -3.03
CA MET A 163 5.75 15.33 -1.92
C MET A 163 5.99 14.39 -0.72
N SER A 164 5.73 14.87 0.50
CA SER A 164 5.81 14.02 1.69
C SER A 164 4.54 13.17 1.84
N PRO A 165 4.58 12.01 2.52
CA PRO A 165 3.39 11.19 2.77
C PRO A 165 2.30 11.90 3.58
N GLU A 166 2.70 12.78 4.49
CA GLU A 166 1.78 13.57 5.32
C GLU A 166 0.90 14.48 4.45
N THR A 167 1.39 14.88 3.27
CA THR A 167 0.62 15.64 2.27
C THR A 167 -0.68 14.93 1.90
N ILE A 168 -0.70 13.59 1.88
CA ILE A 168 -1.91 12.80 1.57
C ILE A 168 -2.59 12.19 2.80
N GLY A 169 -2.15 12.58 4.01
CA GLY A 169 -2.63 12.04 5.27
C GLY A 169 -2.04 10.68 5.64
N LEU A 170 -0.97 10.25 4.94
CA LEU A 170 -0.22 9.06 5.33
C LEU A 170 0.77 9.44 6.42
N ASN A 171 0.38 9.26 7.68
CA ASN A 171 1.28 9.45 8.81
C ASN A 171 2.31 8.32 8.82
N ARG A 172 3.57 8.67 8.62
CA ARG A 172 4.69 7.75 8.84
C ARG A 172 4.72 7.34 10.32
N THR A 173 4.80 6.04 10.59
CA THR A 173 5.35 5.55 11.86
C THR A 173 6.87 5.74 11.92
N ILE A 174 7.52 6.02 10.79
CA ILE A 174 8.99 6.08 10.63
C ILE A 174 9.38 7.29 9.77
N ASP A 175 10.04 8.29 10.37
CA ASP A 175 10.31 9.63 9.82
C ASP A 175 11.00 9.64 8.42
N ALA A 176 11.76 8.61 8.08
CA ALA A 176 12.58 8.56 6.86
C ALA A 176 12.01 7.74 5.68
N GLY A 177 10.91 6.97 5.83
CA GLY A 177 10.41 6.11 4.73
C GLY A 177 11.40 5.05 4.24
N ILE A 178 12.45 4.77 5.03
CA ILE A 178 13.50 3.80 4.75
C ILE A 178 12.91 2.41 4.96
N VAL A 179 12.62 1.72 3.86
CA VAL A 179 12.28 0.30 3.89
C VAL A 179 13.57 -0.49 3.77
N LEU A 180 13.84 -1.29 4.80
CA LEU A 180 14.99 -2.19 4.77
C LEU A 180 14.69 -3.41 3.90
N GLY A 181 15.57 -3.67 2.95
CA GLY A 181 15.47 -4.78 2.01
C GLY A 181 16.83 -5.26 1.54
N LYS A 182 16.85 -6.15 0.55
CA LYS A 182 18.08 -6.81 0.09
C LYS A 182 19.10 -5.81 -0.47
N HIS A 183 18.66 -4.64 -0.90
CA HIS A 183 19.52 -3.57 -1.42
C HIS A 183 19.96 -2.55 -0.38
N SER A 184 19.44 -2.64 0.85
CA SER A 184 19.82 -1.72 1.91
C SER A 184 21.28 -1.93 2.34
N GLY A 185 21.97 -0.81 2.50
CA GLY A 185 23.38 -0.79 2.89
C GLY A 185 23.56 -0.87 4.40
N ARG A 186 24.80 -1.15 4.82
CA ARG A 186 25.19 -1.21 6.24
C ARG A 186 24.80 0.04 7.02
N HIS A 187 24.97 1.21 6.40
CA HIS A 187 24.63 2.48 7.03
C HIS A 187 23.13 2.58 7.33
N ALA A 188 22.26 2.13 6.42
CA ALA A 188 20.81 2.16 6.62
C ALA A 188 20.36 1.25 7.77
N VAL A 189 20.96 0.05 7.86
CA VAL A 189 20.72 -0.87 8.99
C VAL A 189 21.19 -0.25 10.31
N LYS A 190 22.39 0.36 10.33
CA LYS A 190 22.91 1.04 11.53
C LYS A 190 22.01 2.19 11.98
N THR A 191 21.64 3.08 11.06
CA THR A 191 20.75 4.21 11.34
C THR A 191 19.43 3.72 11.93
N ARG A 192 18.82 2.69 11.33
CA ARG A 192 17.56 2.13 11.81
C ARG A 192 17.68 1.53 13.21
N LEU A 193 18.73 0.75 13.48
CA LEU A 193 18.98 0.19 14.81
C LEU A 193 19.17 1.29 15.86
N SER A 194 19.86 2.38 15.54
CA SER A 194 20.01 3.53 16.45
C SER A 194 18.70 4.28 16.68
N GLU A 195 17.85 4.44 15.65
CA GLU A 195 16.49 5.00 15.79
C GLU A 195 15.59 4.14 16.70
N MET A 196 15.79 2.82 16.68
CA MET A 196 15.13 1.86 17.56
C MET A 196 15.72 1.83 18.99
N GLY A 197 16.76 2.62 19.26
CA GLY A 197 17.41 2.72 20.57
C GLY A 197 18.53 1.70 20.82
N TYR A 198 18.98 0.96 19.80
CA TYR A 198 20.11 0.04 19.91
C TYR A 198 21.44 0.73 19.58
N GLU A 199 22.38 0.72 20.53
CA GLU A 199 23.78 1.07 20.28
C GLU A 199 24.58 -0.21 19.96
N VAL A 200 24.97 -0.35 18.70
CA VAL A 200 25.65 -1.55 18.18
C VAL A 200 27.09 -1.20 17.80
N GLY A 201 28.06 -1.96 18.31
CA GLY A 201 29.47 -1.82 17.97
C GLY A 201 29.76 -2.11 16.49
N SER A 202 30.94 -1.73 15.99
CA SER A 202 31.31 -2.00 14.59
C SER A 202 31.28 -3.49 14.26
N ASP A 203 31.77 -4.32 15.16
CA ASP A 203 31.97 -5.74 14.92
C ASP A 203 30.63 -6.49 15.00
N ASP A 204 29.75 -6.08 15.91
CA ASP A 204 28.39 -6.61 16.03
C ASP A 204 27.54 -6.25 14.80
N LEU A 205 27.71 -5.03 14.29
CA LEU A 205 27.01 -4.56 13.10
C LEU A 205 27.39 -5.34 11.85
N ASP A 206 28.63 -5.85 11.73
CA ASP A 206 29.03 -6.73 10.61
C ASP A 206 28.25 -8.02 10.59
N GLU A 207 28.09 -8.64 11.75
CA GLU A 207 27.39 -9.90 11.88
C GLU A 207 25.86 -9.72 11.71
N ILE A 208 25.28 -8.71 12.34
CA ILE A 208 23.86 -8.34 12.14
C ILE A 208 23.61 -8.05 10.66
N PHE A 209 24.49 -7.29 10.00
CA PHE A 209 24.32 -6.98 8.59
C PHE A 209 24.38 -8.24 7.71
N LYS A 210 25.26 -9.20 8.02
CA LYS A 210 25.33 -10.47 7.30
C LYS A 210 24.03 -11.28 7.45
N ARG A 211 23.49 -11.37 8.66
CA ARG A 211 22.21 -12.07 8.93
C ARG A 211 21.03 -11.34 8.31
N PHE A 212 20.99 -10.02 8.43
CA PHE A 212 20.04 -9.14 7.75
C PHE A 212 19.99 -9.44 6.24
N LYS A 213 21.14 -9.56 5.57
CA LYS A 213 21.18 -9.90 4.13
C LYS A 213 20.57 -11.28 3.85
N ALA A 214 20.83 -12.26 4.70
CA ALA A 214 20.25 -13.60 4.55
C ALA A 214 18.72 -13.62 4.75
N VAL A 215 18.18 -12.78 5.65
CA VAL A 215 16.73 -12.62 5.83
C VAL A 215 16.13 -11.82 4.67
N ALA A 216 16.77 -10.73 4.26
CA ALA A 216 16.32 -9.86 3.17
C ALA A 216 16.37 -10.55 1.79
N ASP A 217 17.22 -11.56 1.60
CA ASP A 217 17.20 -12.41 0.41
C ASP A 217 15.95 -13.31 0.34
N LYS A 218 15.34 -13.64 1.49
CA LYS A 218 14.19 -14.53 1.59
C LYS A 218 12.87 -13.80 1.81
N LYS A 219 12.90 -12.62 2.42
CA LYS A 219 11.74 -11.82 2.82
C LYS A 219 11.85 -10.41 2.23
N LYS A 220 10.79 -9.98 1.52
CA LYS A 220 10.65 -8.60 1.06
C LYS A 220 10.09 -7.72 2.19
N GLY A 221 10.72 -6.57 2.43
CA GLY A 221 10.31 -5.64 3.49
C GLY A 221 10.63 -6.19 4.88
N ILE A 222 11.84 -5.89 5.35
CA ILE A 222 12.27 -6.19 6.72
C ILE A 222 11.65 -5.15 7.64
N LYS A 223 10.86 -5.61 8.62
CA LYS A 223 10.23 -4.76 9.62
C LYS A 223 11.13 -4.59 10.84
N ASP A 224 10.75 -3.69 11.74
CA ASP A 224 11.50 -3.47 12.98
C ASP A 224 11.56 -4.74 13.83
N GLU A 225 10.49 -5.54 13.88
CA GLU A 225 10.47 -6.78 14.65
C GLU A 225 11.48 -7.81 14.12
N ASP A 226 11.73 -7.81 12.80
CA ASP A 226 12.77 -8.64 12.20
C ASP A 226 14.17 -8.17 12.60
N LEU A 227 14.38 -6.85 12.68
CA LEU A 227 15.65 -6.28 13.16
C LEU A 227 15.86 -6.54 14.65
N GLU A 228 14.82 -6.42 15.46
CA GLU A 228 14.85 -6.78 16.88
C GLU A 228 15.23 -8.25 17.06
N ALA A 229 14.66 -9.16 16.26
CA ALA A 229 15.04 -10.57 16.28
C ALA A 229 16.52 -10.77 15.93
N LEU A 230 17.04 -10.04 14.92
CA LEU A 230 18.45 -10.13 14.51
C LEU A 230 19.43 -9.62 15.56
N VAL A 231 19.06 -8.55 16.28
CA VAL A 231 19.84 -8.00 17.40
C VAL A 231 19.71 -8.88 18.64
N SER A 232 18.49 -9.35 18.93
CA SER A 232 18.19 -10.26 20.03
C SER A 232 18.97 -11.56 19.86
N ASP A 233 19.04 -12.16 18.67
CA ASP A 233 19.83 -13.36 18.39
C ASP A 233 21.36 -13.19 18.56
N GLN A 234 21.87 -11.96 18.75
CA GLN A 234 23.28 -11.68 18.99
C GLN A 234 23.56 -11.23 20.43
N LEU A 235 22.69 -10.40 21.01
CA LEU A 235 22.81 -9.93 22.40
C LEU A 235 22.22 -10.92 23.42
N PHE A 236 21.27 -11.74 22.98
CA PHE A 236 20.68 -12.83 23.71
C PHE A 236 20.92 -14.11 22.90
N GLN A 237 21.84 -14.95 23.36
CA GLN A 237 21.77 -16.36 22.97
C GLN A 237 20.37 -16.83 23.35
N ASN A 238 19.49 -16.99 22.37
CA ASN A 238 18.12 -17.45 22.57
C ASN A 238 18.21 -18.77 23.32
N THR A 239 18.03 -18.70 24.63
CA THR A 239 17.90 -19.90 25.44
C THR A 239 16.54 -20.41 25.01
N GLN A 240 16.51 -21.42 24.15
CA GLN A 240 15.26 -21.99 23.66
C GLN A 240 14.45 -22.44 24.89
N VAL A 241 13.51 -21.59 25.33
CA VAL A 241 12.76 -21.80 26.57
C VAL A 241 11.71 -22.87 26.35
N TRP A 242 11.12 -22.90 25.14
CA TRP A 242 10.12 -23.86 24.74
C TRP A 242 10.40 -24.39 23.34
N GLU A 243 10.22 -25.69 23.13
CA GLU A 243 10.35 -26.36 21.82
C GLU A 243 9.03 -27.05 21.49
N LEU A 244 8.44 -26.76 20.32
CA LEU A 244 7.28 -27.48 19.82
C LEU A 244 7.72 -28.84 19.27
N LEU A 245 7.22 -29.93 19.83
CA LEU A 245 7.55 -31.28 19.42
C LEU A 245 6.50 -31.85 18.45
N GLU A 246 5.22 -31.74 18.83
CA GLU A 246 4.12 -32.28 18.04
C GLU A 246 2.89 -31.37 18.13
N ALA A 247 2.15 -31.28 17.04
CA ALA A 247 0.83 -30.66 17.00
C ALA A 247 -0.10 -31.53 16.14
N GLN A 248 -1.23 -31.94 16.71
CA GLN A 248 -2.29 -32.65 16.03
C GLN A 248 -3.56 -31.82 16.12
N VAL A 249 -4.24 -31.64 14.98
CA VAL A 249 -5.51 -30.92 14.92
C VAL A 249 -6.57 -31.80 14.30
N VAL A 250 -7.73 -31.87 14.94
CA VAL A 250 -8.92 -32.53 14.43
C VAL A 250 -9.99 -31.47 14.24
N CYS A 251 -10.41 -31.24 13.00
CA CYS A 251 -11.48 -30.32 12.65
C CYS A 251 -12.38 -30.92 11.57
N GLY A 252 -13.65 -30.52 11.56
CA GLY A 252 -14.63 -30.99 10.59
C GLY A 252 -15.95 -30.24 10.74
N THR A 253 -17.03 -30.78 10.18
CA THR A 253 -18.39 -30.22 10.30
C THR A 253 -18.97 -30.30 11.71
N MET A 254 -18.30 -31.01 12.62
CA MET A 254 -18.62 -31.05 14.05
C MET A 254 -18.06 -29.80 14.74
N GLU A 255 -18.86 -29.13 15.59
CA GLU A 255 -18.56 -27.83 16.23
C GLU A 255 -17.44 -27.85 17.30
N MET A 256 -16.53 -28.82 17.28
CA MET A 256 -15.45 -28.93 18.27
C MET A 256 -14.07 -29.13 17.65
N PRO A 257 -13.52 -28.13 16.91
CA PRO A 257 -12.12 -28.13 16.51
C PRO A 257 -11.21 -28.31 17.74
N THR A 258 -10.41 -29.37 17.73
CA THR A 258 -9.57 -29.73 18.88
C THR A 258 -8.12 -29.84 18.44
N ALA A 259 -7.22 -29.22 19.20
CA ALA A 259 -5.78 -29.35 18.99
C ALA A 259 -5.13 -30.01 20.21
N THR A 260 -4.23 -30.95 19.95
CA THR A 260 -3.33 -31.53 20.95
C THR A 260 -1.92 -31.09 20.61
N VAL A 261 -1.27 -30.41 21.55
CA VAL A 261 0.07 -29.84 21.38
C VAL A 261 1.00 -30.42 22.43
N LYS A 262 2.19 -30.86 21.99
CA LYS A 262 3.29 -31.31 22.85
C LYS A 262 4.47 -30.35 22.72
N MET A 263 4.95 -29.83 23.84
CA MET A 263 6.10 -28.92 23.88
C MET A 263 7.08 -29.35 24.97
N ARG A 264 8.38 -29.13 24.75
CA ARG A 264 9.41 -29.27 25.78
C ARG A 264 9.63 -27.92 26.45
N GLY A 265 9.60 -27.90 27.78
CA GLY A 265 9.79 -26.70 28.61
C GLY A 265 11.25 -26.43 28.97
N PRO A 266 11.50 -25.31 29.67
CA PRO A 266 12.86 -24.90 30.07
C PRO A 266 13.46 -25.82 31.15
N ASP A 267 12.62 -26.61 31.82
CA ASP A 267 13.00 -27.68 32.73
C ASP A 267 13.39 -28.98 32.00
N GLY A 268 13.30 -29.00 30.67
CA GLY A 268 13.53 -30.17 29.83
C GLY A 268 12.39 -31.20 29.83
N MET A 269 11.27 -30.92 30.52
CA MET A 269 10.12 -31.81 30.58
C MET A 269 9.20 -31.62 29.39
N GLU A 270 8.48 -32.68 29.01
CA GLU A 270 7.46 -32.62 27.97
C GLU A 270 6.10 -32.29 28.59
N HIS A 271 5.42 -31.32 27.99
CA HIS A 271 4.09 -30.86 28.37
C HIS A 271 3.13 -31.13 27.22
N ILE A 272 1.99 -31.72 27.53
CA ILE A 272 0.96 -32.05 26.55
C ILE A 272 -0.35 -31.43 27.00
N GLU A 273 -0.98 -30.66 26.13
CA GLU A 273 -2.31 -30.11 26.36
C GLU A 273 -3.21 -30.34 25.16
N SER A 274 -4.50 -30.53 25.43
CA SER A 274 -5.53 -30.68 24.41
C SER A 274 -6.68 -29.72 24.68
N ILE A 275 -7.02 -28.89 23.71
CA ILE A 275 -7.98 -27.79 23.86
C ILE A 275 -8.91 -27.69 22.65
N VAL A 276 -10.18 -27.39 22.94
CA VAL A 276 -11.20 -27.05 21.95
C VAL A 276 -11.13 -25.55 21.66
N GLY A 277 -11.00 -25.21 20.37
CA GLY A 277 -11.03 -23.86 19.85
C GLY A 277 -12.30 -23.57 19.06
N LYS A 278 -12.46 -22.31 18.66
CA LYS A 278 -13.47 -21.85 17.69
C LYS A 278 -13.12 -22.28 16.26
N GLY A 279 -11.87 -22.68 16.03
CA GLY A 279 -11.32 -23.13 14.76
C GLY A 279 -9.99 -23.87 14.99
N PRO A 280 -9.42 -24.53 13.96
CA PRO A 280 -8.20 -25.32 14.09
C PRO A 280 -7.00 -24.49 14.57
N VAL A 281 -6.86 -23.27 14.07
CA VAL A 281 -5.78 -22.35 14.45
C VAL A 281 -5.95 -21.85 15.89
N ASP A 282 -7.16 -21.40 16.25
CA ASP A 282 -7.49 -20.97 17.63
C ASP A 282 -7.26 -22.10 18.65
N ALA A 283 -7.58 -23.34 18.30
CA ALA A 283 -7.35 -24.50 19.15
C ALA A 283 -5.84 -24.71 19.44
N CYS A 284 -4.99 -24.59 18.42
CA CYS A 284 -3.53 -24.69 18.58
C CYS A 284 -2.98 -23.62 19.52
N TYR A 285 -3.35 -22.35 19.29
CA TYR A 285 -2.86 -21.25 20.12
C TYR A 285 -3.29 -21.41 21.58
N LYS A 286 -4.54 -21.75 21.84
CA LYS A 286 -5.01 -21.98 23.22
C LYS A 286 -4.30 -23.15 23.91
N ALA A 287 -3.96 -24.22 23.18
CA ALA A 287 -3.18 -25.33 23.72
C ALA A 287 -1.76 -24.88 24.10
N VAL A 288 -1.11 -24.08 23.25
CA VAL A 288 0.19 -23.46 23.53
C VAL A 288 0.10 -22.51 24.74
N ASP A 289 -0.90 -21.63 24.78
CA ASP A 289 -1.08 -20.67 25.87
C ASP A 289 -1.26 -21.36 27.22
N LYS A 290 -1.94 -22.52 27.24
CA LYS A 290 -2.14 -23.30 28.45
C LYS A 290 -0.85 -23.95 28.96
N ILE A 291 0.04 -24.36 28.05
CA ILE A 291 1.36 -24.89 28.38
C ILE A 291 2.28 -23.77 28.89
N VAL A 292 2.39 -22.68 28.11
CA VAL A 292 3.36 -21.60 28.33
C VAL A 292 2.92 -20.66 29.47
N LYS A 293 1.60 -20.49 29.67
CA LYS A 293 0.99 -19.61 30.68
C LYS A 293 1.47 -18.16 30.62
N SER A 294 1.75 -17.68 29.41
CA SER A 294 2.11 -16.29 29.12
C SER A 294 0.98 -15.61 28.34
N PRO A 295 0.65 -14.33 28.61
CA PRO A 295 -0.35 -13.62 27.82
C PRO A 295 0.17 -13.38 26.39
N VAL A 296 -0.48 -13.97 25.40
CA VAL A 296 -0.19 -13.78 23.97
C VAL A 296 -1.45 -13.27 23.27
N ASN A 297 -1.29 -12.31 22.36
CA ASN A 297 -2.38 -11.81 21.52
C ASN A 297 -2.03 -12.05 20.05
N LEU A 298 -2.90 -12.75 19.32
CA LEU A 298 -2.79 -12.88 17.88
C LEU A 298 -3.20 -11.56 17.22
N LEU A 299 -2.23 -10.83 16.67
CA LEU A 299 -2.47 -9.52 16.05
C LEU A 299 -2.97 -9.61 14.61
N ASP A 300 -2.46 -10.58 13.85
CA ASP A 300 -2.83 -10.79 12.45
C ASP A 300 -2.66 -12.27 12.07
N TYR A 301 -3.48 -12.74 11.13
CA TYR A 301 -3.41 -14.08 10.55
C TYR A 301 -3.89 -14.02 9.10
N SER A 302 -3.01 -14.35 8.17
CA SER A 302 -3.32 -14.40 6.74
C SER A 302 -2.93 -15.75 6.17
N VAL A 303 -3.69 -16.26 5.20
CA VAL A 303 -3.33 -17.45 4.42
C VAL A 303 -3.55 -17.11 2.96
N ASN A 304 -2.47 -17.15 2.18
CA ASN A 304 -2.52 -16.84 0.77
C ASN A 304 -2.20 -18.09 -0.05
N ALA A 305 -2.98 -18.33 -1.10
CA ALA A 305 -2.67 -19.37 -2.07
C ALA A 305 -1.43 -18.95 -2.88
N VAL A 306 -0.47 -19.86 -3.00
CA VAL A 306 0.77 -19.70 -3.77
C VAL A 306 0.57 -20.17 -5.21
N THR A 307 -0.26 -21.19 -5.40
CA THR A 307 -0.53 -21.81 -6.69
C THR A 307 -2.02 -21.98 -6.92
N GLU A 308 -2.42 -22.18 -8.17
CA GLU A 308 -3.80 -22.45 -8.55
C GLU A 308 -4.12 -23.96 -8.52
N GLY A 309 -5.41 -24.31 -8.47
CA GLY A 309 -5.88 -25.69 -8.51
C GLY A 309 -6.17 -26.29 -7.14
N ILE A 310 -6.70 -27.52 -7.14
CA ILE A 310 -7.09 -28.24 -5.90
C ILE A 310 -5.90 -28.57 -4.99
N ASP A 311 -4.69 -28.61 -5.56
CA ASP A 311 -3.43 -28.90 -4.88
C ASP A 311 -2.66 -27.61 -4.54
N ALA A 312 -3.36 -26.47 -4.49
CA ALA A 312 -2.78 -25.18 -4.18
C ALA A 312 -2.02 -25.22 -2.85
N LEU A 313 -0.74 -24.85 -2.89
CA LEU A 313 0.04 -24.64 -1.67
C LEU A 313 -0.37 -23.31 -1.06
N ALA A 314 -0.41 -23.24 0.26
CA ALA A 314 -0.70 -22.02 0.99
C ALA A 314 0.54 -21.55 1.75
N VAL A 315 0.73 -20.23 1.81
CA VAL A 315 1.70 -19.58 2.70
C VAL A 315 0.91 -18.78 3.74
N THR A 316 1.18 -19.11 5.00
CA THR A 316 0.76 -18.38 6.19
C THR A 316 1.73 -17.24 6.49
#